data_AF-A0A699UWY9-F1
#
_entry.id   AF-A0A699UWY9-F1
#
_cell.length_a   1.000
_cell.length_b   1.000
_cell.length_c   1.000
_cell.angle_alpha   90.00
_cell.angle_beta   90.00
_cell.angle_gamma   90.00
#
_symmetry.space_group_name_H-M   'P 1'
#
loop_
_entity.id
_entity.type
_entity.pdbx_description
1 polymer ?
#
loop_
_entity_poly.entity_id
_entity_poly.type
_entity_poly.pdbx_seq_one_letter_code
_entity_poly.pdbx_strand_id
1 'polypeptide(L)' 'GDANREVNVTETFHLQIDDELYNKKLKQIEADDQAIQTILLGLSEDIYAVVDSCETAQEIWLRVQQMMKGSDIKI' A
#
# COMPACT_ATOMS: atom_id res chain seq x y z
N GLY A 1 13.74 46.05 27.22
CA GLY A 1 12.77 45.33 26.37
C GLY A 1 13.48 44.87 25.15
N ASP A 2 13.65 43.56 24.99
CA ASP A 2 13.68 42.88 23.70
C ASP A 2 13.45 41.39 23.98
N ALA A 3 12.21 41.07 24.34
CA ALA A 3 11.75 39.71 24.60
C ALA A 3 11.03 39.14 23.36
N ASN A 4 11.34 39.64 22.15
CA ASN A 4 10.62 39.31 20.93
C ASN A 4 11.45 38.58 19.86
N ARG A 5 12.71 38.21 20.16
CA ARG A 5 13.59 37.53 19.19
C ARG A 5 13.62 35.99 19.29
N GLU A 6 13.04 35.43 20.35
CA GLU A 6 13.08 33.97 20.59
C GLU A 6 11.86 33.23 20.01
N VAL A 7 10.79 33.94 19.62
CA VAL A 7 9.54 33.35 19.14
C VAL A 7 9.56 33.03 17.64
N ASN A 8 10.30 33.80 16.82
CA ASN A 8 10.42 33.60 15.37
C ASN A 8 11.16 32.30 14.99
N VAL A 9 12.11 31.89 15.83
CA VAL A 9 12.98 30.75 15.58
C VAL A 9 12.24 29.43 15.81
N THR A 10 11.41 29.35 16.85
CA THR A 10 10.64 28.15 17.17
C THR A 10 9.56 27.85 16.12
N GLU A 11 8.83 28.86 15.64
CA GLU A 11 7.81 28.69 14.59
C GLU A 11 8.39 28.24 13.24
N THR A 12 9.56 28.77 12.85
CA THR A 12 10.23 28.36 11.61
C THR A 12 10.75 26.93 11.66
N PHE A 13 11.22 26.46 12.82
CA PHE A 13 11.61 25.06 13.03
C PHE A 13 10.42 24.09 13.01
N HIS A 14 9.26 24.48 13.55
CA HIS A 14 8.05 23.65 13.49
C HIS A 14 7.55 23.44 12.04
N LEU A 15 7.52 24.50 11.24
CA LEU A 15 7.14 24.42 9.83
C LEU A 15 8.13 23.60 8.99
N GLN A 16 9.44 23.69 9.28
CA GLN A 16 10.47 22.89 8.58
C GLN A 16 10.37 21.39 8.90
N ILE A 17 10.06 21.02 10.15
CA ILE A 17 9.86 19.61 10.54
C ILE A 17 8.59 19.05 9.90
N ASP A 18 7.53 19.84 9.81
CA ASP A 18 6.28 19.44 9.15
C ASP A 18 6.46 19.22 7.63
N ASP A 19 7.23 20.09 6.95
CA ASP A 19 7.58 19.93 5.53
C ASP A 19 8.46 18.69 5.29
N GLU A 20 9.44 18.43 6.15
CA GLU A 20 10.28 17.23 6.06
C GLU A 20 9.48 15.94 6.31
N LEU A 21 8.57 15.98 7.29
CA LEU A 21 7.65 14.88 7.59
C LEU A 21 6.67 14.64 6.43
N TYR A 22 6.13 15.70 5.84
CA TYR A 22 5.25 15.63 4.69
C TYR A 22 5.97 15.01 3.48
N ASN A 23 7.20 15.44 3.19
CA ASN A 23 8.01 14.87 2.12
C ASN A 23 8.34 13.39 2.34
N LYS A 24 8.61 12.96 3.58
CA LYS A 24 8.81 11.54 3.91
C LYS A 24 7.54 10.73 3.72
N LYS A 25 6.38 11.25 4.14
CA LYS A 25 5.07 10.61 3.93
C LYS A 25 4.74 10.48 2.44
N LEU A 26 5.00 11.51 1.63
CA LEU A 26 4.79 11.44 0.19
C LEU A 26 5.66 10.36 -0.47
N LYS A 27 6.95 10.29 -0.12
CA LYS A 27 7.83 9.23 -0.62
C LYS A 27 7.37 7.84 -0.21
N GLN A 28 6.82 7.69 0.98
CA GLN A 28 6.26 6.42 1.44
C GLN A 28 5.01 6.05 0.64
N ILE A 29 4.09 6.99 0.42
CA ILE A 29 2.88 6.76 -0.39
C ILE A 29 3.26 6.37 -1.82
N GLU A 30 4.24 7.03 -2.43
CA GLU A 30 4.71 6.69 -3.78
C GLU A 30 5.32 5.28 -3.84
N ALA A 31 6.12 4.91 -2.82
CA ALA A 31 6.69 3.58 -2.71
C ALA A 31 5.61 2.51 -2.48
N ASP A 32 4.62 2.81 -1.65
CA ASP A 32 3.49 1.91 -1.36
C ASP A 32 2.62 1.72 -2.62
N ASP A 33 2.33 2.78 -3.37
CA ASP A 33 1.60 2.72 -4.64
C ASP A 33 2.34 1.87 -5.67
N GLN A 34 3.67 2.03 -5.80
CA GLN A 34 4.50 1.20 -6.68
C GLN A 34 4.51 -0.26 -6.25
N ALA A 35 4.60 -0.53 -4.95
CA ALA A 35 4.55 -1.90 -4.41
C ALA A 35 3.19 -2.56 -4.67
N ILE A 36 2.10 -1.83 -4.44
CA ILE A 36 0.73 -2.28 -4.72
C ILE A 36 0.57 -2.57 -6.21
N GLN A 37 0.99 -1.67 -7.09
CA GLN A 37 0.96 -1.91 -8.54
C GLN A 37 1.78 -3.13 -8.92
N THR A 38 2.99 -3.29 -8.38
CA THR A 38 3.84 -4.45 -8.68
C THR A 38 3.21 -5.77 -8.24
N ILE A 39 2.58 -5.80 -7.06
CA ILE A 39 1.83 -6.97 -6.57
C ILE A 39 0.64 -7.24 -7.48
N LEU A 40 -0.12 -6.22 -7.87
CA LEU A 40 -1.27 -6.35 -8.76
C LEU A 40 -0.87 -6.80 -10.17
N LEU A 41 0.24 -6.31 -10.73
CA LEU A 41 0.78 -6.77 -12.01
C LEU A 41 1.31 -8.20 -11.94
N GLY A 42 1.85 -8.62 -10.78
CA GLY A 42 2.33 -9.99 -10.56
C GLY A 42 1.20 -11.00 -10.33
N LEU A 43 0.02 -10.54 -9.93
CA LEU A 43 -1.20 -11.35 -9.87
C LEU A 43 -1.82 -11.38 -11.28
N SER A 44 -1.96 -12.57 -11.88
CA SER A 44 -2.63 -12.68 -13.18
C SER A 44 -4.07 -12.18 -13.06
N GLU A 45 -4.54 -11.49 -14.09
CA GLU A 45 -5.95 -11.06 -14.25
C GLU A 45 -6.91 -12.25 -14.07
N ASP A 46 -6.44 -13.47 -14.40
CA ASP A 46 -7.13 -14.73 -14.18
C ASP A 46 -7.42 -15.02 -12.69
N ILE A 47 -6.53 -14.63 -11.78
CA ILE A 47 -6.74 -14.81 -10.33
C ILE A 47 -7.87 -13.89 -9.87
N TYR A 48 -7.88 -12.66 -10.36
CA TYR A 48 -8.93 -11.70 -10.05
C TYR A 48 -10.28 -12.16 -10.60
N ALA A 49 -10.35 -12.56 -11.88
CA ALA A 49 -11.59 -13.06 -12.49
C ALA A 49 -12.13 -14.32 -11.78
N VAL A 50 -11.23 -15.21 -11.34
CA VAL A 50 -11.60 -16.41 -10.60
C VAL A 50 -12.14 -16.08 -9.20
N VAL A 51 -11.55 -15.12 -8.49
CA VAL A 51 -12.04 -14.70 -7.17
C VAL A 51 -13.32 -13.87 -7.28
N ASP A 52 -13.42 -12.97 -8.25
CA ASP A 52 -14.61 -12.13 -8.52
C ASP A 52 -15.84 -12.95 -8.90
N SER A 53 -15.64 -14.11 -9.56
CA SER A 53 -16.72 -15.05 -9.87
C SER A 53 -17.25 -15.86 -8.67
N CYS A 54 -16.64 -15.73 -7.48
CA CYS A 54 -17.09 -16.43 -6.28
C CYS A 54 -18.11 -15.58 -5.51
N GLU A 55 -19.25 -16.17 -5.18
CA GLU A 55 -20.31 -15.46 -4.45
C GLU A 55 -20.12 -15.56 -2.93
N THR A 56 -19.38 -16.58 -2.46
CA THR A 56 -19.21 -16.85 -1.03
C THR A 56 -17.74 -16.92 -0.61
N ALA A 57 -17.49 -16.55 0.65
CA ALA A 57 -16.15 -16.65 1.25
C ALA A 57 -15.62 -18.11 1.26
N GLN A 58 -16.51 -19.11 1.29
CA GLN A 58 -16.14 -20.52 1.22
C GLN A 58 -15.59 -20.92 -0.15
N GLU A 59 -16.19 -20.40 -1.23
CA GLU A 59 -15.72 -20.63 -2.60
C GLU A 59 -14.36 -19.99 -2.84
N ILE A 60 -14.17 -18.76 -2.39
CA ILE A 60 -12.87 -18.06 -2.46
C ILE A 60 -11.80 -18.88 -1.74
N TRP A 61 -12.09 -19.34 -0.51
CA TRP A 61 -11.15 -20.17 0.26
C TRP A 61 -10.81 -21.49 -0.46
N LEU A 62 -11.80 -22.19 -0.99
CA LEU A 62 -11.60 -23.44 -1.72
C LEU A 62 -10.73 -23.23 -2.97
N ARG A 63 -10.95 -22.13 -3.69
CA ARG A 63 -10.23 -21.77 -4.92
C ARG A 63 -8.78 -21.42 -4.66
N VAL A 64 -8.50 -20.61 -3.65
CA VAL A 64 -7.12 -20.31 -3.20
C VAL A 64 -6.40 -21.59 -2.79
N GLN A 65 -7.07 -22.48 -2.06
CA GLN A 65 -6.49 -23.76 -1.65
C GLN A 65 -6.17 -24.67 -2.86
N GLN A 66 -6.99 -24.66 -3.91
CA GLN A 66 -6.74 -25.41 -5.14
C GLN A 66 -5.53 -24.83 -5.91
N MET A 67 -5.45 -23.51 -6.03
CA MET A 67 -4.33 -22.83 -6.70
C MET A 67 -3.01 -23.09 -5.99
N MET A 68 -3.01 -23.10 -4.65
CA MET A 68 -1.82 -23.43 -3.85
C MET A 68 -1.38 -24.89 -3.98
N LYS A 69 -2.28 -25.80 -4.31
CA LYS A 69 -1.96 -27.24 -4.39
C LYS A 69 -1.32 -27.64 -5.73
N GLY A 70 -1.30 -26.76 -6.73
CA GLY A 70 -0.84 -27.08 -8.08
C GLY A 70 -1.78 -28.11 -8.71
N SER A 71 -2.62 -27.69 -9.65
CA SER A 71 -3.59 -28.59 -10.25
C SER A 71 -2.89 -29.70 -11.06
N ASP A 72 -2.80 -30.90 -10.49
CA ASP A 72 -2.66 -32.15 -11.22
C ASP A 72 -3.95 -32.38 -12.03
N ILE A 73 -4.17 -31.57 -13.06
CA ILE A 73 -5.14 -31.90 -14.10
C ILE A 73 -4.44 -32.94 -14.96
N LYS A 74 -4.72 -34.20 -14.61
CA LYS A 74 -4.50 -35.37 -15.44
C LYS A 74 -5.22 -35.12 -16.78
N ILE A 75 -4.44 -34.94 -17.84
CA ILE A 75 -4.88 -34.98 -19.24
C ILE A 75 -5.37 -36.38 -19.57
#